data_AF-A0A6F9CWK9-F1
#
_entry.id   AF-A0A6F9CWK9-F1
#
_cell.length_a   1.000
_cell.length_b   1.000
_cell.length_c   1.000
_cell.angle_alpha   90.00
_cell.angle_beta   90.00
_cell.angle_gamma   90.00
#
_symmetry.space_group_name_H-M   'P 1'
#
loop_
_entity.id
_entity.type
_entity.pdbx_description
1 polymer ?
#
loop_
_entity_poly.entity_id
_entity_poly.type
_entity_poly.pdbx_seq_one_letter_code
_entity_poly.pdbx_strand_id
1 'polypeptide(L)'
;MNGFSTEEDSHDGPPAPPFYGQTCCLIEDGERCGRSAGNASFSKRIQKSISQKKLKLDIDKSSVRNKRKRKTSDDGGESPDHDVEVPEVDLFQLQVNTLRRYKRHYKLQTRPGLNKAQLAEVGQLLF
;
A
#
# COMPACT_ATOMS: atom_id res chain seq x y z
N MET A 1 -47.44 -13.54 39.89
CA MET A 1 -46.50 -12.42 39.69
C MET A 1 -45.12 -12.86 40.14
N ASN A 2 -44.10 -12.51 39.34
CA ASN A 2 -42.75 -12.02 39.71
C ASN A 2 -41.92 -12.05 38.43
N GLY A 3 -41.85 -10.89 37.77
CA GLY A 3 -40.92 -10.64 36.69
C GLY A 3 -39.56 -10.27 37.23
N PHE A 4 -38.52 -10.74 36.55
CA PHE A 4 -37.20 -10.14 36.58
C PHE A 4 -36.61 -10.28 35.17
N SER A 5 -36.70 -9.21 34.40
CA SER A 5 -35.83 -8.97 33.25
C SER A 5 -34.48 -8.54 33.82
N THR A 6 -33.43 -9.29 33.50
CA THR A 6 -32.08 -8.73 33.36
C THR A 6 -31.50 -9.31 32.09
N GLU A 7 -31.70 -8.54 31.03
CA GLU A 7 -30.64 -8.25 30.08
C GLU A 7 -29.26 -8.10 30.76
N GLU A 8 -28.20 -8.45 30.02
CA GLU A 8 -26.77 -8.30 30.33
C GLU A 8 -26.01 -9.54 30.87
N ASP A 9 -25.71 -10.48 29.96
CA ASP A 9 -24.46 -11.27 30.01
C ASP A 9 -23.49 -10.69 28.97
N SER A 10 -22.60 -9.85 29.47
CA SER A 10 -21.48 -9.26 28.75
C SER A 10 -20.35 -10.28 28.67
N HIS A 11 -19.89 -10.66 27.47
CA HIS A 11 -18.49 -10.85 27.08
C HIS A 11 -18.41 -11.34 25.61
N ASP A 12 -18.04 -10.47 24.65
CA ASP A 12 -16.85 -10.67 23.80
C ASP A 12 -16.65 -9.49 22.82
N GLY A 13 -15.89 -8.47 23.27
CA GLY A 13 -15.19 -7.50 22.43
C GLY A 13 -16.00 -6.37 21.76
N PRO A 14 -15.51 -5.11 21.74
CA PRO A 14 -16.01 -4.16 20.76
C PRO A 14 -15.81 -4.75 19.35
N PRO A 15 -16.75 -4.59 18.41
CA PRO A 15 -16.48 -4.98 17.02
C PRO A 15 -15.17 -4.32 16.63
N ALA A 16 -14.23 -5.09 16.08
CA ALA A 16 -12.95 -4.59 15.60
C ALA A 16 -13.22 -3.21 14.97
N PRO A 17 -12.57 -2.13 15.46
CA PRO A 17 -12.97 -0.78 15.09
C PRO A 17 -13.17 -0.80 13.59
N PRO A 18 -14.34 -0.40 13.07
CA PRO A 18 -14.58 -0.42 11.65
C PRO A 18 -13.36 0.09 10.92
N PHE A 19 -13.17 -0.38 9.70
CA PHE A 19 -12.14 0.11 8.78
C PHE A 19 -12.35 1.62 8.46
N TYR A 20 -12.46 2.49 9.46
CA TYR A 20 -12.79 3.91 9.49
C TYR A 20 -11.74 4.75 8.75
N GLY A 21 -10.63 4.12 8.33
CA GLY A 21 -9.61 4.74 7.49
C GLY A 21 -9.73 4.42 6.00
N GLN A 22 -10.68 3.59 5.58
CA GLN A 22 -10.86 3.21 4.17
C GLN A 22 -12.21 3.68 3.61
N THR A 23 -12.68 4.86 4.00
CA THR A 23 -13.83 5.51 3.36
C THR A 23 -13.33 6.48 2.29
N CYS A 24 -14.11 6.67 1.23
CA CYS A 24 -13.80 7.60 0.15
C CYS A 24 -13.49 9.00 0.70
N CYS A 25 -12.52 9.66 0.06
CA CYS A 25 -12.03 11.00 0.45
C CYS A 25 -12.64 12.13 -0.39
N LEU A 26 -13.57 11.81 -1.30
CA LEU A 26 -14.20 12.79 -2.18
C LEU A 26 -15.51 13.31 -1.58
N ILE A 27 -15.77 14.58 -1.83
CA ILE A 27 -16.99 15.30 -1.49
C ILE A 27 -17.64 15.75 -2.80
N GLU A 28 -18.92 15.43 -2.99
CA GLU A 28 -19.73 15.81 -4.16
C GLU A 28 -20.87 16.69 -3.67
N ASP A 29 -21.00 17.91 -4.21
CA ASP A 29 -22.04 18.89 -3.84
C ASP A 29 -22.18 19.15 -2.31
N GLY A 30 -21.09 18.98 -1.55
CA GLY A 30 -21.06 19.18 -0.11
C GLY A 30 -21.29 17.91 0.73
N GLU A 31 -21.63 16.78 0.12
CA GLU A 31 -21.79 15.50 0.79
C GLU A 31 -20.55 14.61 0.68
N ARG A 32 -20.10 14.07 1.82
CA ARG A 32 -18.95 13.16 1.86
C ARG A 32 -19.36 11.78 1.33
N CYS A 33 -18.60 11.27 0.36
CA CYS A 33 -18.82 9.93 -0.15
C CYS A 33 -18.61 8.87 0.95
N GLY A 34 -19.67 8.16 1.32
CA GLY A 34 -19.64 7.10 2.35
C GLY A 34 -19.17 5.73 1.86
N ARG A 35 -18.80 5.59 0.57
CA ARG A 35 -18.36 4.31 -0.01
C ARG A 35 -16.97 3.92 0.52
N SER A 36 -16.72 2.61 0.64
CA SER A 36 -15.38 2.11 0.95
C SER A 36 -14.39 2.42 -0.17
N ALA A 37 -13.26 3.05 0.16
CA ALA A 37 -12.16 3.35 -0.75
C ALA A 37 -11.40 2.10 -1.21
N GLY A 38 -11.30 1.06 -0.37
CA GLY A 38 -10.52 -0.14 -0.69
C GLY A 38 -9.08 0.20 -1.09
N ASN A 39 -8.67 -0.18 -2.31
CA ASN A 39 -7.36 0.15 -2.88
C ASN A 39 -7.34 1.46 -3.70
N ALA A 40 -8.50 2.10 -3.90
CA ALA A 40 -8.58 3.37 -4.63
C ALA A 40 -7.90 4.49 -3.84
N SER A 41 -7.18 5.36 -4.52
CA SER A 41 -6.48 6.48 -3.89
C SER A 41 -6.50 7.74 -4.73
N PHE A 42 -6.60 8.88 -4.07
CA PHE A 42 -6.56 10.17 -4.71
C PHE A 42 -5.11 10.55 -5.05
N SER A 43 -4.81 10.70 -6.34
CA SER A 43 -3.49 11.08 -6.85
C SER A 43 -3.55 12.41 -7.61
N LYS A 44 -2.40 13.04 -7.85
CA LYS A 44 -2.33 14.28 -8.66
C LYS A 44 -2.90 14.10 -10.08
N ARG A 45 -2.85 12.88 -10.63
CA ARG A 45 -3.47 12.59 -11.94
C ARG A 45 -4.99 12.74 -11.86
N ILE A 46 -5.61 12.24 -10.79
CA ILE A 46 -7.04 12.37 -10.54
C ILE A 46 -7.41 13.84 -10.35
N GLN A 47 -6.63 14.59 -9.55
CA GLN A 47 -6.82 16.04 -9.38
C GLN A 47 -6.85 16.79 -10.72
N LYS A 48 -5.89 16.51 -11.62
CA LYS A 48 -5.86 17.12 -12.96
C LYS A 48 -7.09 16.75 -13.81
N SER A 49 -7.52 15.48 -13.74
CA SER A 49 -8.67 15.01 -14.51
C SER A 49 -9.98 15.70 -14.07
N ILE A 50 -10.16 15.91 -12.76
CA ILE A 50 -11.30 16.65 -12.19
C ILE A 50 -11.30 18.09 -12.72
N SER A 51 -10.16 18.78 -12.66
CA SER A 51 -10.03 20.15 -13.17
C SER A 51 -10.28 20.25 -14.68
N GLN A 52 -9.73 19.31 -15.47
CA GLN A 52 -9.90 19.30 -16.93
C GLN A 52 -11.36 19.06 -17.32
N LYS A 53 -12.06 18.18 -16.59
CA LYS A 53 -13.48 17.87 -16.80
C LYS A 53 -14.43 18.87 -16.12
N LYS A 54 -13.90 19.87 -15.40
CA LYS A 54 -14.66 20.86 -14.63
C LYS A 54 -15.68 20.22 -13.67
N LEU A 55 -15.33 19.08 -13.08
CA LEU A 55 -16.17 18.41 -12.08
C LEU A 55 -16.06 19.14 -10.74
N LYS A 56 -17.18 19.33 -10.05
CA LYS A 56 -17.25 19.95 -8.72
C LYS A 56 -17.07 18.89 -7.63
N LEU A 57 -15.85 18.39 -7.51
CA LEU A 57 -15.49 17.41 -6.49
C LEU A 57 -14.43 18.00 -5.56
N ASP A 58 -14.74 18.04 -4.27
CA ASP A 58 -13.84 18.47 -3.20
C ASP A 58 -13.18 17.28 -2.50
N ILE A 59 -12.11 17.54 -1.74
CA ILE A 59 -11.39 16.51 -0.98
C ILE A 59 -11.58 16.76 0.50
N ASP A 60 -12.01 15.73 1.23
CA ASP A 60 -12.02 15.74 2.67
C ASP A 60 -10.58 15.67 3.22
N LYS A 61 -10.06 16.83 3.66
CA LYS A 61 -8.71 16.98 4.20
C LYS A 61 -8.48 16.13 5.46
N SER A 62 -9.53 15.76 6.18
CA SER A 62 -9.43 14.91 7.37
C SER A 62 -9.11 13.44 7.04
N SER A 63 -9.42 13.01 5.80
CA SER A 63 -9.25 11.63 5.34
C SER A 63 -7.92 11.36 4.62
N VAL A 64 -7.23 12.41 4.15
CA VAL A 64 -5.98 12.28 3.38
C VAL A 64 -4.77 12.24 4.30
N ARG A 65 -4.30 11.04 4.65
CA ARG A 65 -2.94 10.87 5.20
C ARG A 65 -1.92 11.20 4.11
N ASN A 66 -1.28 12.37 4.20
CA ASN A 66 -0.24 12.83 3.26
C ASN A 66 0.76 11.72 2.90
N LYS A 67 0.78 11.27 1.64
CA LYS A 67 1.75 10.30 1.13
C LYS A 67 2.97 11.03 0.55
N ARG A 68 4.09 10.85 1.27
CA ARG A 68 5.51 11.20 1.04
C ARG A 68 5.91 11.67 -0.38
N LYS A 69 6.60 12.82 -0.43
CA LYS A 69 7.33 13.42 -1.56
C LYS A 69 8.44 12.47 -2.05
N ARG A 70 8.44 12.06 -3.33
CA ARG A 70 9.56 11.33 -3.97
C ARG A 70 10.59 12.32 -4.52
N LYS A 71 11.87 11.99 -4.36
CA LYS A 71 13.05 12.65 -4.93
C LYS A 71 13.31 12.00 -6.29
N THR A 72 13.56 12.83 -7.31
CA THR A 72 13.93 12.40 -8.67
C THR A 72 15.45 12.23 -8.75
N SER A 73 15.92 11.21 -9.45
CA SER A 73 17.31 11.05 -9.87
C SER A 73 17.32 10.41 -11.27
N ASP A 74 18.09 11.04 -12.15
CA ASP A 74 18.30 10.83 -13.58
C ASP A 74 19.58 9.97 -13.82
N ASP A 75 19.88 9.61 -15.08
CA ASP A 75 21.10 8.96 -15.62
C ASP A 75 21.07 7.41 -15.67
N GLY A 76 21.32 6.65 -16.76
CA GLY A 76 21.84 6.88 -18.12
C GLY A 76 22.66 5.65 -18.56
N GLY A 77 22.40 5.06 -19.75
CA GLY A 77 23.22 4.01 -20.42
C GLY A 77 23.12 2.59 -19.81
N GLU A 78 23.29 1.45 -20.49
CA GLU A 78 23.78 1.07 -21.83
C GLU A 78 23.32 -0.40 -22.06
N SER A 79 22.99 -0.78 -23.30
CA SER A 79 22.63 -2.16 -23.68
C SER A 79 23.82 -2.84 -24.36
N PRO A 80 24.22 -4.05 -23.92
CA PRO A 80 24.87 -5.00 -24.81
C PRO A 80 24.17 -6.38 -24.82
N ASP A 81 23.99 -6.87 -26.04
CA ASP A 81 23.44 -8.16 -26.45
C ASP A 81 24.31 -9.37 -26.00
N HIS A 82 23.73 -10.41 -25.38
CA HIS A 82 24.36 -11.73 -25.18
C HIS A 82 23.34 -12.88 -25.32
N ASP A 83 23.59 -13.75 -26.29
CA ASP A 83 22.89 -15.01 -26.56
C ASP A 83 23.19 -16.08 -25.49
N VAL A 84 22.13 -16.60 -24.85
CA VAL A 84 22.03 -17.81 -24.01
C VAL A 84 22.96 -17.94 -22.79
N GLU A 85 23.08 -16.89 -21.98
CA GLU A 85 23.45 -16.99 -20.57
C GLU A 85 22.17 -16.92 -19.74
N VAL A 86 21.95 -17.84 -18.80
CA VAL A 86 20.92 -17.60 -17.77
C VAL A 86 21.25 -16.24 -17.18
N PRO A 87 20.40 -15.20 -17.35
CA PRO A 87 20.79 -13.87 -16.93
C PRO A 87 21.14 -13.95 -15.45
N GLU A 88 22.40 -13.70 -15.10
CA GLU A 88 22.81 -13.62 -13.70
C GLU A 88 22.07 -12.40 -13.14
N VAL A 89 20.91 -12.66 -12.53
CA VAL A 89 20.07 -11.61 -11.99
C VAL A 89 20.80 -11.05 -10.79
N ASP A 90 21.50 -9.93 -10.96
CA ASP A 90 22.15 -9.25 -9.85
C ASP A 90 21.09 -8.76 -8.84
N LEU A 91 20.97 -9.51 -7.74
CA LEU A 91 20.05 -9.19 -6.65
C LEU A 91 20.37 -7.85 -5.97
N PHE A 92 21.60 -7.35 -6.08
CA PHE A 92 21.97 -6.03 -5.57
C PHE A 92 21.42 -4.91 -6.43
N GLN A 93 21.08 -5.12 -7.70
CA GLN A 93 20.43 -4.10 -8.52
C GLN A 93 18.92 -4.02 -8.27
N LEU A 94 18.32 -5.11 -7.78
CA LEU A 94 16.89 -5.16 -7.49
C LEU A 94 16.48 -4.21 -6.35
N GLN A 95 15.28 -3.63 -6.47
CA GLN A 95 14.69 -2.82 -5.40
C GLN A 95 14.40 -3.68 -4.16
N VAL A 96 14.58 -3.10 -2.97
CA VAL A 96 14.29 -3.75 -1.66
C VAL A 96 12.87 -4.34 -1.60
N ASN A 97 11.91 -3.74 -2.29
CA ASN A 97 10.53 -4.21 -2.35
C ASN A 97 10.42 -5.53 -3.12
N THR A 98 11.16 -5.67 -4.22
CA THR A 98 11.25 -6.88 -5.03
C THR A 98 11.93 -7.99 -4.24
N LEU A 99 13.05 -7.68 -3.57
CA LEU A 99 13.74 -8.63 -2.68
C LEU A 99 12.83 -9.11 -1.53
N ARG A 100 12.07 -8.21 -0.90
CA ARG A 100 11.09 -8.56 0.14
C ARG A 100 9.94 -9.41 -0.41
N ARG A 101 9.49 -9.15 -1.64
CA ARG A 101 8.46 -9.95 -2.31
C ARG A 101 8.98 -11.36 -2.59
N TYR A 102 10.21 -11.48 -3.07
CA TYR A 102 10.90 -12.76 -3.28
C TYR A 102 11.01 -13.54 -1.96
N LYS A 103 11.56 -12.93 -0.91
CA LYS A 103 11.65 -13.50 0.44
C LYS A 103 10.29 -14.06 0.91
N ARG A 104 9.20 -13.32 0.72
CA ARG A 104 7.84 -13.74 1.12
C ARG A 104 7.33 -14.90 0.27
N HIS A 105 7.57 -14.86 -1.04
CA HIS A 105 7.10 -15.90 -1.96
C HIS A 105 7.69 -17.27 -1.60
N TYR A 106 8.99 -17.29 -1.31
CA TYR A 106 9.72 -18.49 -0.88
C TYR A 106 9.67 -18.74 0.63
N LYS A 107 8.86 -17.96 1.38
CA LYS A 107 8.64 -18.09 2.83
C LYS A 107 9.93 -18.17 3.65
N LEU A 108 10.97 -17.45 3.24
CA LEU A 108 12.27 -17.46 3.89
C LEU A 108 12.16 -16.89 5.31
N GLN A 109 12.56 -17.69 6.30
CA GLN A 109 12.65 -17.24 7.68
C GLN A 109 13.88 -16.35 7.86
N THR A 110 13.68 -15.04 8.01
CA THR A 110 14.75 -14.14 8.46
C THR A 110 14.22 -13.08 9.41
N ARG A 111 15.12 -12.53 10.23
CA ARG A 111 14.80 -11.51 11.23
C ARG A 111 14.13 -10.29 10.59
N PRO A 112 13.19 -9.62 11.26
CA PRO A 112 12.64 -8.37 10.76
C PRO A 112 13.74 -7.29 10.70
N GLY A 113 13.74 -6.47 9.63
CA GLY A 113 14.65 -5.32 9.51
C GLY A 113 15.89 -5.50 8.62
N LEU A 114 16.01 -6.58 7.85
CA LEU A 114 17.14 -6.75 6.91
C LEU A 114 17.24 -5.60 5.90
N ASN A 115 18.48 -5.14 5.68
CA ASN A 115 18.83 -4.12 4.69
C ASN A 115 18.92 -4.73 3.26
N LYS A 116 19.19 -3.90 2.24
CA LYS A 116 19.23 -4.33 0.83
C LYS A 116 20.25 -5.43 0.58
N ALA A 117 21.46 -5.28 1.11
CA ALA A 117 22.56 -6.24 0.93
C ALA A 117 22.20 -7.59 1.56
N GLN A 118 21.74 -7.57 2.81
CA GLN A 118 21.33 -8.79 3.52
C GLN A 118 20.12 -9.48 2.84
N LEU A 119 19.23 -8.71 2.22
CA LEU A 119 18.11 -9.25 1.43
C LEU A 119 18.57 -9.89 0.12
N ALA A 120 19.60 -9.34 -0.53
CA ALA A 120 20.21 -9.89 -1.72
C ALA A 120 20.98 -11.18 -1.38
N GLU A 121 21.80 -11.17 -0.33
CA GLU A 121 22.54 -12.34 0.16
C GLU A 121 21.60 -13.51 0.53
N VAL A 122 20.51 -13.24 1.25
CA VAL A 122 19.49 -14.25 1.57
C VAL A 122 18.80 -14.76 0.31
N GLY A 123 18.64 -13.90 -0.70
CA GLY A 123 18.06 -14.29 -1.99
C GLY A 123 19.02 -15.13 -2.84
N GLN A 124 20.33 -14.91 -2.74
CA GLN A 124 21.34 -15.71 -3.42
C GLN A 124 21.37 -17.16 -2.91
N LEU A 125 21.06 -17.41 -1.63
CA LEU A 125 20.94 -18.77 -1.09
C LEU A 125 19.80 -19.61 -1.70
N LEU A 126 18.94 -19.01 -2.53
CA LEU A 126 17.87 -19.70 -3.24
C LEU A 126 18.22 -20.09 -4.68
N PHE A 127 19.38 -19.65 -5.20
CA PHE A 127 19.84 -19.91 -6.56
C PHE A 127 21.12 -20.74 -6.54
#